data_AF-A0A3A5WB07-F1
#
_entry.id   AF-A0A3A5WB07-F1
#
_cell.length_a   1.000
_cell.length_b   1.000
_cell.length_c   1.000
_cell.angle_alpha   90.00
_cell.angle_beta   90.00
_cell.angle_gamma   90.00
#
_symmetry.space_group_name_H-M   'P 1'
#
loop_
_entity.id
_entity.type
_entity.pdbx_description
1 polymer ?
#
loop_
_entity_poly.entity_id
_entity_poly.type
_entity_poly.pdbx_seq_one_letter_code
_entity_poly.pdbx_strand_id
1 'polypeptide(L)'
;MKLTRAVAGDALVLEGIRIPDPEEGGRREIDMVVATKDEILFVEQKHWSGSFTITSEGRFFQKRKNGGTLMHKDIVAWTARKGDILCDLHESRTDLEAPPSRTVLVFSNKNLEWDPLPEEVPAEAYDELGFINMIEKMVKLPPSNELKETLLGFGTWDTIHLNGGKTVHGDILEYPFEKNDCTVKNSGFLGLLIGPKSVLSTGEVVTDQSGPLISVVGEDGSRIIPFAHISRIEFSNPRAEWG
;
A
#
# COMPACT_ATOMS: atom_id res chain seq x y z
N MET A 1 -3.70 -10.49 3.01
CA MET A 1 -2.23 -10.65 2.88
C MET A 1 -1.44 -10.68 4.20
N LYS A 2 -2.02 -10.43 5.39
CA LYS A 2 -1.31 -10.59 6.68
C LYS A 2 -0.61 -11.95 6.85
N LEU A 3 -1.12 -13.00 6.20
CA LEU A 3 -0.54 -14.34 6.20
C LEU A 3 0.73 -14.46 5.33
N THR A 4 0.93 -13.60 4.34
CA THR A 4 2.13 -13.62 3.50
C THR A 4 3.39 -13.44 4.34
N ARG A 5 3.40 -12.47 5.27
CA ARG A 5 4.51 -12.27 6.22
C ARG A 5 4.78 -13.51 7.09
N ALA A 6 3.74 -14.28 7.41
CA ALA A 6 3.87 -15.48 8.24
C ALA A 6 4.58 -16.63 7.52
N VAL A 7 4.54 -16.67 6.18
CA VAL A 7 5.16 -17.72 5.35
C VAL A 7 6.43 -17.27 4.60
N ALA A 8 6.74 -15.98 4.67
CA ALA A 8 7.82 -15.33 3.93
C ALA A 8 9.23 -15.58 4.48
N GLY A 9 9.37 -16.16 5.68
CA GLY A 9 10.68 -16.49 6.27
C GLY A 9 11.58 -15.25 6.34
N ASP A 10 12.80 -15.35 5.78
CA ASP A 10 13.78 -14.26 5.78
C ASP A 10 13.62 -13.28 4.59
N ALA A 11 12.64 -13.49 3.71
CA ALA A 11 12.31 -12.53 2.67
C ALA A 11 11.79 -11.22 3.29
N LEU A 12 12.12 -10.09 2.67
CA LEU A 12 11.58 -8.80 3.06
C LEU A 12 10.21 -8.59 2.42
N VAL A 13 9.17 -8.45 3.24
CA VAL A 13 7.80 -8.17 2.77
C VAL A 13 7.38 -6.77 3.22
N LEU A 14 7.12 -5.90 2.24
CA LEU A 14 6.60 -4.56 2.46
C LEU A 14 5.24 -4.40 1.78
N GLU A 15 4.38 -3.57 2.36
CA GLU A 15 3.01 -3.32 1.90
C GLU A 15 2.83 -1.81 1.70
N GLY A 16 2.15 -1.43 0.62
CA GLY A 16 1.79 -0.05 0.31
C GLY A 16 2.99 0.90 0.21
N ILE A 17 4.14 0.40 -0.28
CA ILE A 17 5.31 1.27 -0.48
C ILE A 17 5.01 2.26 -1.59
N ARG A 18 5.43 3.51 -1.40
CA ARG A 18 5.20 4.59 -2.35
C ARG A 18 6.52 5.03 -2.96
N ILE A 19 6.68 4.75 -4.24
CA ILE A 19 7.86 5.14 -5.02
C ILE A 19 7.65 6.50 -5.70
N PRO A 20 8.71 7.30 -5.90
CA PRO A 20 8.65 8.49 -6.74
C PRO A 20 8.38 8.10 -8.21
N ASP A 21 7.55 8.86 -8.91
CA ASP A 21 7.29 8.67 -10.35
C ASP A 21 7.93 9.84 -11.12
N PRO A 22 9.11 9.66 -11.73
CA PRO A 22 9.81 10.76 -12.39
C PRO A 22 9.11 11.26 -13.66
N GLU A 23 8.28 10.43 -14.30
CA GLU A 23 7.63 10.78 -15.57
C GLU A 23 6.29 11.50 -15.35
N GLU A 24 5.45 11.00 -14.44
CA GLU A 24 4.13 11.60 -14.15
C GLU A 24 4.16 12.59 -12.97
N GLY A 25 5.29 12.64 -12.25
CA GLY A 25 5.40 13.37 -10.99
C GLY A 25 4.64 12.69 -9.84
N GLY A 26 4.93 13.14 -8.62
CA GLY A 26 4.30 12.60 -7.42
C GLY A 26 4.82 11.22 -7.04
N ARG A 27 3.96 10.40 -6.41
CA ARG A 27 4.30 9.06 -5.92
C ARG A 27 3.25 8.02 -6.33
N ARG A 28 3.71 6.79 -6.54
CA ARG A 28 2.87 5.63 -6.90
C ARG A 28 3.00 4.55 -5.85
N GLU A 29 1.87 3.97 -5.48
CA GLU A 29 1.83 2.85 -4.56
C GLU A 29 2.05 1.53 -5.29
N ILE A 30 2.88 0.67 -4.69
CA ILE A 30 2.94 -0.77 -4.96
C ILE A 30 2.30 -1.48 -3.77
N ASP A 31 1.23 -2.23 -4.02
CA ASP A 31 0.41 -2.83 -2.95
C ASP A 31 1.26 -3.74 -2.05
N MET A 32 2.15 -4.54 -2.64
CA MET A 32 3.13 -5.33 -1.90
C MET A 32 4.41 -5.59 -2.69
N VAL A 33 5.53 -5.58 -1.98
CA VAL A 33 6.83 -6.05 -2.48
C VAL A 33 7.31 -7.22 -1.62
N VAL A 34 7.72 -8.30 -2.29
CA VAL A 34 8.44 -9.41 -1.65
C VAL A 34 9.83 -9.46 -2.26
N ALA A 35 10.86 -9.15 -1.50
CA ALA A 35 12.24 -9.13 -1.96
C ALA A 35 13.07 -10.23 -1.26
N THR A 36 13.81 -10.97 -2.06
CA THR A 36 14.80 -11.97 -1.61
C THR A 36 16.17 -11.61 -2.15
N LYS A 37 17.17 -12.45 -1.88
CA LYS A 37 18.47 -12.36 -2.53
C LYS A 37 18.37 -12.51 -4.06
N ASP A 38 17.48 -13.38 -4.51
CA ASP A 38 17.50 -13.91 -5.87
C ASP A 38 16.41 -13.30 -6.76
N GLU A 39 15.36 -12.69 -6.18
CA GLU A 39 14.26 -12.09 -6.95
C GLU A 39 13.49 -11.01 -6.18
N ILE A 40 12.76 -10.17 -6.92
CA ILE A 40 11.77 -9.21 -6.41
C ILE A 40 10.40 -9.50 -7.01
N LEU A 41 9.38 -9.62 -6.15
CA LEU A 41 7.98 -9.73 -6.58
C LEU A 41 7.29 -8.38 -6.39
N PHE A 42 6.79 -7.83 -7.48
CA PHE A 42 5.89 -6.66 -7.45
C PHE A 42 4.45 -7.14 -7.53
N VAL A 43 3.75 -7.01 -6.41
CA VAL A 43 2.42 -7.59 -6.22
C VAL A 43 1.37 -6.50 -6.31
N GLU A 44 0.38 -6.69 -7.18
CA GLU A 44 -0.82 -5.88 -7.24
C GLU A 44 -2.02 -6.72 -6.78
N GLN A 45 -2.77 -6.24 -5.79
CA GLN A 45 -3.90 -6.93 -5.22
C GLN A 45 -5.22 -6.35 -5.73
N LYS A 46 -6.14 -7.22 -6.17
CA LYS A 46 -7.50 -6.81 -6.58
C LYS A 46 -8.57 -7.62 -5.85
N HIS A 47 -9.61 -6.91 -5.40
CA HIS A 47 -10.81 -7.51 -4.80
C HIS A 47 -12.02 -7.37 -5.72
N TRP A 48 -11.93 -7.93 -6.93
CA TRP A 48 -13.00 -7.84 -7.92
C TRP A 48 -14.12 -8.85 -7.66
N SER A 49 -15.31 -8.58 -8.19
CA SER A 49 -16.45 -9.51 -8.14
C SER A 49 -16.87 -9.96 -9.53
N GLY A 50 -17.57 -11.10 -9.60
CA GLY A 50 -18.09 -11.65 -10.85
C GLY A 50 -17.03 -12.48 -11.54
N SER A 51 -16.75 -12.17 -12.80
CA SER A 51 -15.67 -12.83 -13.56
C SER A 51 -14.86 -11.84 -14.38
N PHE A 52 -13.67 -12.24 -14.83
CA PHE A 52 -12.95 -11.50 -15.86
C PHE A 52 -12.29 -12.42 -16.88
N THR A 53 -12.08 -11.87 -18.08
CA THR A 53 -11.21 -12.44 -19.11
C THR A 53 -10.11 -11.44 -19.43
N ILE A 54 -8.94 -11.94 -19.84
CA ILE A 54 -7.84 -11.10 -20.28
C ILE A 54 -7.79 -11.10 -21.80
N THR A 55 -7.65 -9.91 -22.35
CA THR A 55 -7.39 -9.71 -23.78
C THR A 55 -5.93 -9.98 -24.07
N SER A 56 -5.59 -10.32 -25.31
CA SER A 56 -4.20 -10.49 -25.76
C SER A 56 -3.31 -9.25 -25.53
N GLU A 57 -3.90 -8.08 -25.31
CA GLU A 57 -3.22 -6.83 -24.98
C GLU A 57 -3.01 -6.63 -23.47
N GLY A 58 -3.19 -7.66 -22.64
CA GLY A 58 -3.02 -7.57 -21.18
C GLY A 58 -4.13 -6.81 -20.44
N ARG A 59 -5.19 -6.35 -21.15
CA ARG A 59 -6.33 -5.67 -20.52
C ARG A 59 -7.36 -6.64 -19.97
N PHE A 60 -7.95 -6.28 -18.84
CA PHE A 60 -8.92 -7.10 -18.13
C PHE A 60 -10.34 -6.63 -18.44
N PHE A 61 -11.16 -7.53 -18.98
CA PHE A 61 -12.59 -7.31 -19.16
C PHE A 61 -13.37 -8.01 -18.06
N GLN A 62 -13.94 -7.23 -17.14
CA GLN A 62 -14.70 -7.74 -16.00
C GLN A 62 -16.20 -7.76 -16.29
N LYS A 63 -16.86 -8.89 -16.01
CA LYS A 63 -18.33 -9.02 -15.89
C LYS A 63 -18.69 -9.05 -14.41
N ARG A 64 -19.34 -7.99 -13.91
CA ARG A 64 -19.73 -7.86 -12.50
C ARG A 64 -21.00 -8.66 -12.21
N LYS A 65 -21.20 -9.03 -10.94
CA LYS A 65 -22.41 -9.77 -10.51
C LYS A 65 -23.74 -9.04 -10.76
N ASN A 66 -23.70 -7.72 -10.86
CA ASN A 66 -24.89 -6.91 -11.17
C ASN A 66 -25.18 -6.79 -12.68
N GLY A 67 -24.48 -7.56 -13.53
CA GLY A 67 -24.63 -7.52 -14.99
C GLY A 67 -23.83 -6.40 -15.68
N GLY A 68 -23.21 -5.50 -14.93
CA GLY A 68 -22.36 -4.45 -15.48
C GLY A 68 -21.04 -5.01 -16.01
N THR A 69 -20.45 -4.33 -16.99
CA THR A 69 -19.12 -4.66 -17.51
C THR A 69 -18.15 -3.51 -17.29
N LEU A 70 -16.87 -3.83 -17.12
CA LEU A 70 -15.80 -2.84 -16.97
C LEU A 70 -14.55 -3.31 -17.70
N MET A 71 -14.02 -2.45 -18.56
CA MET A 71 -12.68 -2.61 -19.13
C MET A 71 -11.68 -1.89 -18.23
N HIS A 72 -10.74 -2.63 -17.67
CA HIS A 72 -9.66 -2.05 -16.87
C HIS A 72 -8.51 -1.61 -17.78
N LYS A 73 -7.66 -0.73 -17.23
CA LYS A 73 -6.35 -0.44 -17.83
C LYS A 73 -5.47 -1.70 -17.84
N ASP A 74 -4.35 -1.63 -18.54
CA ASP A 74 -3.34 -2.69 -18.54
C ASP A 74 -2.61 -2.73 -17.19
N ILE A 75 -3.18 -3.47 -16.24
CA ILE A 75 -2.66 -3.55 -14.87
C ILE A 75 -1.27 -4.18 -14.86
N VAL A 76 -0.98 -5.12 -15.75
CA VAL A 76 0.32 -5.79 -15.82
C VAL A 76 1.40 -4.79 -16.21
N ALA A 77 1.21 -4.06 -17.30
CA ALA A 77 2.18 -3.05 -17.73
C ALA A 77 2.37 -1.96 -16.66
N TRP A 78 1.30 -1.53 -16.00
CA TRP A 78 1.38 -0.53 -14.93
C TRP A 78 2.15 -1.03 -13.71
N THR A 79 1.95 -2.27 -13.28
CA THR A 79 2.68 -2.84 -12.14
C THR A 79 4.13 -3.11 -12.49
N ALA A 80 4.42 -3.63 -13.70
CA ALA A 80 5.77 -3.83 -14.19
C ALA A 80 6.56 -2.51 -14.22
N ARG A 81 5.97 -1.43 -14.79
CA ARG A 81 6.58 -0.10 -14.82
C ARG A 81 6.93 0.42 -13.42
N LYS A 82 6.05 0.23 -12.43
CA LYS A 82 6.36 0.61 -11.04
C LYS A 82 7.59 -0.15 -10.53
N GLY A 83 7.68 -1.44 -10.88
CA GLY A 83 8.83 -2.27 -10.57
C GLY A 83 10.13 -1.75 -11.21
N ASP A 84 10.08 -1.44 -12.50
CA ASP A 84 11.22 -0.90 -13.25
C ASP A 84 11.73 0.40 -12.62
N ILE A 85 10.84 1.34 -12.29
CA ILE A 85 11.21 2.59 -11.60
C ILE A 85 11.94 2.30 -10.28
N LEU A 86 11.48 1.31 -9.51
CA LEU A 86 12.12 0.94 -8.24
C LEU A 86 13.51 0.34 -8.48
N CYS A 87 13.65 -0.56 -9.45
CA CYS A 87 14.91 -1.18 -9.81
C CYS A 87 15.91 -0.14 -10.33
N ASP A 88 15.51 0.71 -11.28
CA ASP A 88 16.34 1.80 -11.82
C ASP A 88 16.85 2.74 -10.71
N LEU A 89 15.97 3.04 -9.73
CA LEU A 89 16.35 3.84 -8.57
C LEU A 89 17.37 3.12 -7.69
N HIS A 90 17.17 1.82 -7.43
CA HIS A 90 18.11 1.03 -6.65
C HIS A 90 19.50 1.01 -7.30
N GLU A 91 19.53 0.72 -8.60
CA GLU A 91 20.76 0.61 -9.38
C GLU A 91 21.50 1.94 -9.46
N SER A 92 20.80 3.03 -9.77
CA SER A 92 21.39 4.37 -9.82
C SER A 92 21.90 4.87 -8.46
N ARG A 93 21.26 4.46 -7.35
CA ARG A 93 21.68 4.86 -6.00
C ARG A 93 22.91 4.09 -5.51
N THR A 94 23.04 2.83 -5.92
CA THR A 94 23.98 1.89 -5.28
C THR A 94 25.08 1.38 -6.21
N ASP A 95 24.99 1.64 -7.51
CA ASP A 95 25.83 1.06 -8.56
C ASP A 95 25.81 -0.50 -8.57
N LEU A 96 24.75 -1.10 -8.02
CA LEU A 96 24.54 -2.55 -7.97
C LEU A 96 23.26 -2.92 -8.73
N GLU A 97 23.33 -3.97 -9.54
CA GLU A 97 22.17 -4.52 -10.25
C GLU A 97 21.08 -5.00 -9.27
N ALA A 98 19.82 -4.68 -9.56
CA ALA A 98 18.70 -5.23 -8.84
C ALA A 98 18.53 -6.73 -9.18
N PRO A 99 18.10 -7.58 -8.23
CA PRO A 99 17.70 -8.95 -8.56
C PRO A 99 16.59 -8.97 -9.61
N PRO A 100 16.49 -10.03 -10.44
CA PRO A 100 15.42 -10.18 -11.39
C PRO A 100 14.04 -10.01 -10.75
N SER A 101 13.16 -9.27 -11.41
CA SER A 101 11.82 -8.98 -10.89
C SER A 101 10.71 -9.57 -11.72
N ARG A 102 9.59 -9.90 -11.08
CA ARG A 102 8.36 -10.36 -11.75
C ARG A 102 7.11 -9.69 -11.19
N THR A 103 6.12 -9.52 -12.07
CA THR A 103 4.81 -8.97 -11.73
C THR A 103 3.86 -10.08 -11.32
N VAL A 104 3.22 -9.93 -10.15
CA VAL A 104 2.27 -10.90 -9.60
C VAL A 104 0.94 -10.22 -9.31
N LEU A 105 -0.15 -10.77 -9.83
CA LEU A 105 -1.51 -10.33 -9.55
C LEU A 105 -2.16 -11.25 -8.52
N VAL A 106 -2.74 -10.66 -7.47
CA VAL A 106 -3.42 -11.42 -6.41
C VAL A 106 -4.88 -11.02 -6.34
N PHE A 107 -5.77 -11.99 -6.60
CA PHE A 107 -7.21 -11.80 -6.53
C PHE A 107 -7.77 -12.33 -5.20
N SER A 108 -8.20 -11.43 -4.31
CA SER A 108 -8.58 -11.81 -2.94
C SER A 108 -10.05 -12.22 -2.78
N ASN A 109 -10.90 -12.00 -3.79
CA ASN A 109 -12.28 -12.47 -3.72
C ASN A 109 -12.36 -13.93 -4.17
N LYS A 110 -12.61 -14.85 -3.23
CA LYS A 110 -12.77 -16.28 -3.50
C LYS A 110 -13.88 -16.67 -4.49
N ASN A 111 -14.82 -15.76 -4.77
CA ASN A 111 -15.92 -15.99 -5.71
C ASN A 111 -15.68 -15.30 -7.06
N LEU A 112 -14.46 -14.81 -7.31
CA LEU A 112 -14.08 -14.28 -8.62
C LEU A 112 -13.71 -15.45 -9.51
N GLU A 113 -14.35 -15.55 -10.67
CA GLU A 113 -14.03 -16.54 -11.69
C GLU A 113 -13.13 -15.90 -12.75
N TRP A 114 -12.06 -16.58 -13.14
CA TRP A 114 -11.12 -16.06 -14.12
C TRP A 114 -10.41 -17.16 -14.89
N ASP A 115 -10.11 -16.89 -16.15
CA ASP A 115 -9.33 -17.78 -17.01
C ASP A 115 -7.82 -17.59 -16.77
N PRO A 116 -6.99 -18.61 -16.98
CA PRO A 116 -5.54 -18.48 -16.92
C PRO A 116 -5.02 -17.30 -17.76
N LEU A 117 -3.93 -16.68 -17.30
CA LEU A 117 -3.26 -15.65 -18.07
C LEU A 117 -2.77 -16.24 -19.42
N PRO A 118 -2.94 -15.54 -20.54
CA PRO A 118 -2.28 -15.91 -21.79
C PRO A 118 -0.75 -16.00 -21.62
N GLU A 119 -0.10 -16.93 -22.33
CA GLU A 119 1.35 -17.18 -22.19
C GLU A 119 2.21 -15.94 -22.52
N GLU A 120 1.71 -15.07 -23.40
CA GLU A 120 2.37 -13.83 -23.80
C GLU A 120 2.32 -12.72 -22.73
N VAL A 121 1.49 -12.85 -21.69
CA VAL A 121 1.38 -11.85 -20.63
C VAL A 121 2.51 -12.08 -19.61
N PRO A 122 3.42 -11.11 -19.40
CA PRO A 122 4.59 -11.28 -18.54
C PRO A 122 4.25 -11.08 -17.05
N ALA A 123 3.26 -11.83 -16.56
CA ALA A 123 2.83 -11.80 -15.17
C ALA A 123 2.34 -13.18 -14.72
N GLU A 124 2.28 -13.35 -13.41
CA GLU A 124 1.64 -14.49 -12.77
C GLU A 124 0.37 -14.02 -12.06
N ALA A 125 -0.66 -14.87 -11.98
CA ALA A 125 -1.89 -14.57 -11.27
C ALA A 125 -2.25 -15.68 -10.30
N TYR A 126 -2.70 -15.29 -9.11
CA TYR A 126 -3.08 -16.20 -8.04
C TYR A 126 -4.34 -15.71 -7.34
N ASP A 127 -5.09 -16.64 -6.75
CA ASP A 127 -5.93 -16.30 -5.61
C ASP A 127 -5.08 -16.12 -4.35
N GLU A 128 -5.68 -15.64 -3.25
CA GLU A 128 -4.91 -15.34 -2.03
C GLU A 128 -4.19 -16.59 -1.44
N LEU A 129 -4.82 -17.77 -1.48
CA LEU A 129 -4.21 -19.00 -0.97
C LEU A 129 -3.12 -19.53 -1.89
N GLY A 130 -3.32 -19.49 -3.21
CA GLY A 130 -2.33 -19.84 -4.21
C GLY A 130 -1.07 -18.98 -4.10
N PHE A 131 -1.26 -17.68 -3.86
CA PHE A 131 -0.14 -16.77 -3.63
C PHE A 131 0.63 -17.13 -2.35
N ILE A 132 -0.07 -17.38 -1.24
CA ILE A 132 0.56 -17.83 0.02
C ILE A 132 1.36 -19.12 -0.19
N ASN A 133 0.79 -20.10 -0.88
CA ASN A 133 1.45 -21.37 -1.19
C ASN A 133 2.69 -21.20 -2.09
N MET A 134 2.66 -20.22 -3.01
CA MET A 134 3.80 -19.88 -3.86
C MET A 134 4.95 -19.31 -3.01
N ILE A 135 4.65 -18.32 -2.14
CA ILE A 135 5.64 -17.74 -1.20
C ILE A 135 6.16 -18.79 -0.21
N GLU A 136 5.33 -19.74 0.22
CA GLU A 136 5.77 -20.81 1.10
C GLU A 136 6.83 -21.72 0.44
N LYS A 137 6.76 -21.90 -0.89
CA LYS A 137 7.67 -22.77 -1.65
C LYS A 137 8.88 -22.05 -2.24
N MET A 138 8.88 -20.72 -2.30
CA MET A 138 9.99 -19.94 -2.85
C MET A 138 11.26 -20.07 -1.99
N VAL A 139 12.42 -19.81 -2.60
CA VAL A 139 13.68 -19.61 -1.85
C VAL A 139 13.62 -18.24 -1.18
N LYS A 140 13.78 -18.20 0.14
CA LYS A 140 13.55 -17.01 0.97
C LYS A 140 14.82 -16.44 1.57
N LEU A 141 15.94 -16.53 0.86
CA LEU A 141 17.18 -15.92 1.33
C LEU A 141 16.99 -14.39 1.43
N PRO A 142 17.49 -13.74 2.49
CA PRO A 142 17.27 -12.32 2.68
C PRO A 142 17.88 -11.50 1.54
N PRO A 143 17.27 -10.36 1.15
CA PRO A 143 17.86 -9.45 0.17
C PRO A 143 19.20 -8.88 0.65
N SER A 144 19.96 -8.28 -0.27
CA SER A 144 21.15 -7.51 0.09
C SER A 144 20.81 -6.36 1.04
N ASN A 145 21.80 -5.87 1.78
CA ASN A 145 21.59 -4.74 2.70
C ASN A 145 21.21 -3.47 1.93
N GLU A 146 21.77 -3.30 0.74
CA GLU A 146 21.57 -2.15 -0.15
C GLU A 146 20.15 -2.15 -0.72
N LEU A 147 19.65 -3.31 -1.14
CA LEU A 147 18.26 -3.46 -1.59
C LEU A 147 17.29 -3.24 -0.43
N LYS A 148 17.58 -3.84 0.74
CA LYS A 148 16.80 -3.64 1.96
C LYS A 148 16.72 -2.17 2.37
N GLU A 149 17.83 -1.45 2.35
CA GLU A 149 17.88 -0.02 2.65
C GLU A 149 17.09 0.80 1.63
N THR A 150 17.20 0.47 0.34
CA THR A 150 16.43 1.13 -0.72
C THR A 150 14.92 0.95 -0.47
N LEU A 151 14.49 -0.29 -0.24
CA LEU A 151 13.09 -0.63 -0.02
C LEU A 151 12.51 -0.02 1.26
N LEU A 152 13.29 0.02 2.34
CA LEU A 152 12.89 0.64 3.61
C LEU A 152 12.96 2.17 3.58
N GLY A 153 13.67 2.75 2.61
CA GLY A 153 13.75 4.20 2.39
C GLY A 153 12.47 4.78 1.78
N PHE A 154 11.61 3.97 1.17
CA PHE A 154 10.31 4.40 0.68
C PHE A 154 9.32 4.59 1.83
N GLY A 155 8.49 5.62 1.70
CA GLY A 155 7.38 5.82 2.62
C GLY A 155 6.14 5.03 2.25
N THR A 156 5.13 5.13 3.10
CA THR A 156 3.78 4.59 2.91
C THR A 156 2.76 5.72 3.01
N TRP A 157 1.48 5.39 3.20
CA TRP A 157 0.44 6.34 3.55
C TRP A 157 0.44 6.67 5.04
N ASP A 158 0.15 7.92 5.39
CA ASP A 158 -0.32 8.25 6.73
C ASP A 158 -1.70 7.64 6.92
N THR A 159 -2.00 7.22 8.15
CA THR A 159 -3.22 6.51 8.49
C THR A 159 -3.88 7.14 9.70
N ILE A 160 -5.11 7.62 9.52
CA ILE A 160 -5.97 8.14 10.59
C ILE A 160 -7.05 7.11 10.89
N HIS A 161 -7.01 6.56 12.10
CA HIS A 161 -8.06 5.71 12.64
C HIS A 161 -9.12 6.55 13.30
N LEU A 162 -10.37 6.37 12.89
CA LEU A 162 -11.52 7.06 13.43
C LEU A 162 -12.14 6.28 14.59
N ASN A 163 -12.83 6.99 15.47
CA ASN A 163 -13.74 6.41 16.43
C ASN A 163 -14.83 5.63 15.66
N GLY A 164 -15.08 4.38 16.07
CA GLY A 164 -15.98 3.47 15.34
C GLY A 164 -15.29 2.54 14.34
N GLY A 165 -13.95 2.55 14.27
CA GLY A 165 -13.17 1.51 13.57
C GLY A 165 -12.96 1.75 12.08
N LYS A 166 -13.42 2.87 11.53
CA LYS A 166 -13.09 3.29 10.16
C LYS A 166 -11.65 3.81 10.09
N THR A 167 -10.97 3.57 8.99
CA THR A 167 -9.62 4.09 8.73
C THR A 167 -9.64 5.01 7.50
N VAL A 168 -8.82 6.05 7.53
CA VAL A 168 -8.56 6.96 6.42
C VAL A 168 -7.08 6.91 6.09
N HIS A 169 -6.74 6.65 4.83
CA HIS A 169 -5.38 6.67 4.32
C HIS A 169 -5.16 7.91 3.45
N GLY A 170 -3.97 8.51 3.52
CA GLY A 170 -3.67 9.73 2.77
C GLY A 170 -2.33 10.34 3.14
N ASP A 171 -2.09 11.56 2.66
CA ASP A 171 -0.96 12.39 3.07
C ASP A 171 -1.46 13.47 4.04
N ILE A 172 -0.95 13.47 5.28
CA ILE A 172 -1.24 14.52 6.27
C ILE A 172 -0.39 15.74 5.90
N LEU A 173 -1.07 16.73 5.33
CA LEU A 173 -0.50 17.97 4.81
C LEU A 173 -0.17 18.94 5.94
N GLU A 174 -1.09 19.06 6.91
CA GLU A 174 -0.92 19.93 8.08
C GLU A 174 -1.24 19.16 9.35
N TYR A 175 -0.32 19.23 10.31
CA TYR A 175 -0.45 18.64 11.64
C TYR A 175 0.18 19.60 12.67
N PRO A 176 -0.53 19.96 13.74
CA PRO A 176 -0.06 21.01 14.66
C PRO A 176 1.06 20.57 15.61
N PHE A 177 1.47 19.30 15.59
CA PHE A 177 2.48 18.74 16.50
C PHE A 177 3.59 18.02 15.74
N GLU A 178 4.57 17.50 16.47
CA GLU A 178 5.60 16.63 15.89
C GLU A 178 4.98 15.34 15.35
N LYS A 179 5.36 14.92 14.14
CA LYS A 179 4.78 13.76 13.46
C LYS A 179 5.29 12.45 14.07
N ASN A 180 4.66 12.05 15.17
CA ASN A 180 4.90 10.79 15.86
C ASN A 180 3.59 10.01 15.98
N ASP A 181 3.67 8.69 15.80
CA ASP A 181 2.52 7.80 15.99
C ASP A 181 1.89 8.03 17.36
N CYS A 182 0.57 8.25 17.38
CA CYS A 182 -0.12 8.60 18.60
C CYS A 182 -1.53 8.03 18.67
N THR A 183 -1.97 7.71 19.88
CA THR A 183 -3.38 7.45 20.18
C THR A 183 -4.03 8.71 20.72
N VAL A 184 -5.30 8.90 20.42
CA VAL A 184 -6.07 10.08 20.80
C VAL A 184 -7.12 9.69 21.82
N LYS A 185 -6.97 10.18 23.05
CA LYS A 185 -7.95 10.00 24.12
C LYS A 185 -8.90 11.19 24.17
N ASN A 186 -10.15 10.96 23.83
CA ASN A 186 -11.20 11.97 23.84
C ASN A 186 -11.96 11.96 25.18
N SER A 187 -12.36 13.13 25.67
CA SER A 187 -13.11 13.30 26.93
C SER A 187 -14.49 12.63 26.92
N GLY A 188 -15.03 12.28 25.75
CA GLY A 188 -16.31 11.59 25.61
C GLY A 188 -17.47 12.34 26.27
N PHE A 189 -18.32 11.62 27.02
CA PHE A 189 -19.49 12.20 27.71
C PHE A 189 -19.13 13.34 28.69
N LEU A 190 -17.96 13.28 29.35
CA LEU A 190 -17.50 14.38 30.19
C LEU A 190 -17.30 15.69 29.40
N GLY A 191 -16.98 15.59 28.10
CA GLY A 191 -16.83 16.75 27.23
C GLY A 191 -18.11 17.60 27.08
N LEU A 192 -19.30 17.04 27.38
CA LEU A 192 -20.54 17.81 27.40
C LEU A 192 -20.60 18.83 28.55
N LEU A 193 -19.80 18.62 29.61
CA LEU A 193 -19.76 19.47 30.81
C LEU A 193 -18.56 20.43 30.82
N ILE A 194 -17.40 19.99 30.29
CA ILE A 194 -16.13 20.73 30.40
C ILE A 194 -15.56 21.20 29.06
N GLY A 195 -16.28 20.97 27.95
CA GLY A 195 -15.82 21.15 26.58
C GLY A 195 -15.05 19.93 26.05
N PRO A 196 -15.05 19.70 24.72
CA PRO A 196 -14.31 18.60 24.12
C PRO A 196 -12.81 18.78 24.36
N LYS A 197 -12.16 17.73 24.88
CA LYS A 197 -10.70 17.68 25.03
C LYS A 197 -10.19 16.38 24.43
N SER A 198 -9.11 16.51 23.67
CA SER A 198 -8.33 15.38 23.18
C SER A 198 -6.93 15.45 23.78
N VAL A 199 -6.42 14.31 24.21
CA VAL A 199 -5.05 14.17 24.72
C VAL A 199 -4.36 13.11 23.89
N LEU A 200 -3.19 13.44 23.35
CA LEU A 200 -2.37 12.50 22.59
C LEU A 200 -1.52 11.66 23.54
N SER A 201 -1.22 10.41 23.18
CA SER A 201 -0.28 9.57 23.95
C SER A 201 1.15 10.11 23.98
N THR A 202 1.49 11.03 23.08
CA THR A 202 2.74 11.79 23.04
C THR A 202 2.79 12.91 24.09
N GLY A 203 1.68 13.20 24.77
CA GLY A 203 1.60 14.11 25.92
C GLY A 203 0.91 15.45 25.66
N GLU A 204 0.63 15.77 24.41
CA GLU A 204 -0.01 17.03 24.02
C GLU A 204 -1.50 17.04 24.40
N VAL A 205 -1.93 18.19 24.92
CA VAL A 205 -3.35 18.49 25.16
C VAL A 205 -3.84 19.35 24.02
N VAL A 206 -4.78 18.82 23.24
CA VAL A 206 -5.33 19.48 22.04
C VAL A 206 -6.32 20.57 22.46
N THR A 207 -5.93 21.83 22.23
CA THR A 207 -6.78 23.01 22.50
C THR A 207 -7.66 23.37 21.30
N ASP A 208 -7.14 23.24 20.08
CA ASP A 208 -7.92 23.35 18.84
C ASP A 208 -8.34 21.96 18.33
N GLN A 209 -9.66 21.74 18.30
CA GLN A 209 -10.26 20.46 17.94
C GLN A 209 -10.45 20.28 16.42
N SER A 210 -10.02 21.24 15.60
CA SER A 210 -10.07 21.18 14.13
C SER A 210 -9.39 19.92 13.57
N GLY A 211 -8.19 19.59 14.05
CA GLY A 211 -7.45 18.38 13.66
C GLY A 211 -6.65 18.48 12.36
N PRO A 212 -6.00 17.38 11.93
CA PRO A 212 -5.12 17.39 10.75
C PRO A 212 -5.86 17.66 9.44
N LEU A 213 -5.18 18.36 8.53
CA LEU A 213 -5.54 18.45 7.11
C LEU A 213 -4.93 17.26 6.37
N ILE A 214 -5.76 16.46 5.70
CA ILE A 214 -5.33 15.26 4.98
C ILE A 214 -5.84 15.28 3.53
N SER A 215 -4.96 14.94 2.58
CA SER A 215 -5.36 14.55 1.23
C SER A 215 -5.69 13.06 1.23
N VAL A 216 -6.97 12.73 1.04
CA VAL A 216 -7.47 11.36 1.24
C VAL A 216 -7.39 10.56 -0.06
N VAL A 217 -6.93 9.31 0.03
CA VAL A 217 -6.90 8.38 -1.11
C VAL A 217 -8.30 8.19 -1.66
N GLY A 218 -8.49 8.50 -2.95
CA GLY A 218 -9.75 8.32 -3.68
C GLY A 218 -10.78 9.42 -3.48
N GLU A 219 -10.45 10.52 -2.80
CA GLU A 219 -11.29 11.72 -2.70
C GLU A 219 -10.68 12.86 -3.55
N ASP A 220 -11.53 13.65 -4.22
CA ASP A 220 -11.11 14.86 -4.91
C ASP A 220 -10.87 15.98 -3.88
N GLY A 221 -9.63 16.12 -3.43
CA GLY A 221 -9.17 17.21 -2.56
C GLY A 221 -8.76 16.79 -1.14
N SER A 222 -8.45 17.78 -0.32
CA SER A 222 -8.07 17.61 1.08
C SER A 222 -9.20 18.00 2.02
N ARG A 223 -9.29 17.35 3.18
CA ARG A 223 -10.24 17.73 4.24
C ARG A 223 -9.63 17.65 5.62
N ILE A 224 -10.22 18.40 6.54
CA ILE A 224 -9.85 18.41 7.95
C ILE A 224 -10.58 17.27 8.68
N ILE A 225 -9.88 16.54 9.55
CA ILE A 225 -10.48 15.52 10.41
C ILE A 225 -10.38 15.95 11.88
N PRO A 226 -11.50 16.31 12.54
CA PRO A 226 -11.52 16.70 13.94
C PRO A 226 -10.87 15.69 14.88
N PHE A 227 -10.04 16.16 15.83
CA PHE A 227 -9.40 15.28 16.82
C PHE A 227 -10.42 14.47 17.63
N ALA A 228 -11.60 15.03 17.88
CA ALA A 228 -12.71 14.34 18.52
C ALA A 228 -13.18 13.07 17.78
N HIS A 229 -12.90 12.95 16.48
CA HIS A 229 -13.26 11.79 15.66
C HIS A 229 -12.11 10.79 15.53
N ILE A 230 -10.91 11.13 15.97
CA ILE A 230 -9.71 10.31 15.82
C ILE A 230 -9.53 9.46 17.07
N SER A 231 -9.13 8.21 16.87
CA SER A 231 -8.69 7.28 17.91
C SER A 231 -7.18 7.03 17.87
N ARG A 232 -6.58 7.07 16.69
CA ARG A 232 -5.13 6.86 16.48
C ARG A 232 -4.68 7.49 15.17
N ILE A 233 -3.45 7.98 15.14
CA ILE A 233 -2.75 8.45 13.94
C ILE A 233 -1.45 7.64 13.83
N GLU A 234 -1.21 7.06 12.67
CA GLU A 234 0.05 6.42 12.30
C GLU A 234 0.63 7.20 11.12
N PHE A 235 1.85 7.70 11.25
CA PHE A 235 2.52 8.41 10.16
C PHE A 235 3.28 7.42 9.28
N SER A 236 3.42 7.76 8.00
CA SER A 236 4.37 7.08 7.12
C SER A 236 5.76 7.08 7.78
N ASN A 237 6.51 5.99 7.60
CA ASN A 237 7.93 5.99 7.96
C ASN A 237 8.63 7.20 7.34
N PRO A 238 9.62 7.79 8.04
CA PRO A 238 10.49 8.80 7.48
C PRO A 238 11.10 8.29 6.19
N ARG A 239 10.90 9.05 5.11
CA ARG A 239 11.39 8.69 3.79
C ARG A 239 12.85 9.11 3.69
N ALA A 240 13.65 8.29 3.02
CA ALA A 240 14.96 8.73 2.59
C ALA A 240 14.83 9.84 1.54
N GLU A 241 15.90 10.60 1.30
CA GLU A 241 15.86 11.71 0.33
C GLU A 241 15.54 11.24 -1.10
N TRP A 242 15.85 9.99 -1.42
CA TRP A 242 15.52 9.35 -2.70
C TRP A 242 14.11 8.73 -2.76
N GLY A 243 13.33 8.73 -1.66
CA GLY A 243 12.04 8.02 -1.53
C GLY A 243 10.76 8.88 -1.60
#